data_AF-A0A6J5ZVA3-F1
#
_entry.id   AF-A0A6J5ZVA3-F1
#
_cell.length_a   1.000
_cell.length_b   1.000
_cell.length_c   1.000
_cell.angle_alpha   90.00
_cell.angle_beta   90.00
_cell.angle_gamma   90.00
#
_symmetry.space_group_name_H-M   'P 1'
#
loop_
_entity.id
_entity.type
_entity.pdbx_description
1 polymer ?
#
loop_
_entity_poly.entity_id
_entity_poly.type
_entity_poly.pdbx_seq_one_letter_code
_entity_poly.pdbx_strand_id
1 'polypeptide(L)'
;MPADFPVTHLWKVLAGTVAGRDSEDQVTIFDSVGFAIEDFSTLEYIYKQSVQRGIGVDIELVPTPIGPKDLYTHTGRGRLRSVKKRAV
;
A
#
# COMPACT_ATOMS: atom_id res chain seq x y z
N MET A 1 1.57 17.76 24.22
CA MET A 1 3.00 17.67 24.58
C MET A 1 3.73 18.80 23.87
N PRO A 2 4.84 19.33 24.43
CA PRO A 2 5.73 20.24 23.72
C PRO A 2 6.24 19.62 22.41
N ALA A 3 6.53 20.43 21.39
CA ALA A 3 6.97 19.95 20.07
C ALA A 3 8.35 19.27 20.10
N ASP A 4 9.14 19.56 21.13
CA ASP A 4 10.49 19.06 21.39
C ASP A 4 10.53 17.90 22.40
N PHE A 5 9.37 17.35 22.78
CA PHE A 5 9.33 16.15 23.63
C PHE A 5 10.09 15.00 22.94
N PRO A 6 11.12 14.42 23.56
CA PRO A 6 11.97 13.43 22.91
C PRO A 6 11.19 12.15 22.63
N VAL A 7 11.32 11.65 21.41
CA VAL A 7 10.72 10.38 20.97
C VAL A 7 11.75 9.50 20.26
N THR A 8 11.54 8.19 20.35
CA THR A 8 12.36 7.21 19.64
C THR A 8 11.59 6.71 18.41
N HIS A 9 12.18 6.88 17.22
CA HIS A 9 11.58 6.34 16.00
C HIS A 9 11.69 4.82 15.95
N LEU A 10 10.57 4.13 15.74
CA LEU A 10 10.49 2.67 15.72
C LEU A 10 11.49 2.01 14.76
N TRP A 11 11.71 2.58 13.57
CA TRP A 11 12.63 2.01 12.58
C TRP A 11 14.08 1.93 13.09
N LYS A 12 14.51 2.86 13.95
CA LYS A 12 15.87 2.84 14.53
C LYS A 12 16.03 1.70 15.54
N VAL A 13 14.97 1.40 16.28
CA VAL A 13 14.91 0.26 17.21
C VAL A 13 14.95 -1.06 16.44
N LEU A 14 14.13 -1.19 15.40
CA LEU A 14 14.11 -2.38 14.55
C LEU A 14 15.44 -2.61 13.83
N ALA A 15 16.13 -1.53 13.44
CA ALA A 15 17.46 -1.60 12.84
C ALA A 15 18.60 -1.86 13.86
N GLY A 16 18.31 -1.94 15.16
CA GLY A 16 19.31 -2.14 16.22
C GLY A 16 20.24 -0.94 16.45
N THR A 17 19.90 0.23 15.90
CA THR A 17 20.74 1.44 16.02
C THR A 17 20.48 2.24 17.29
N VAL A 18 19.31 2.03 17.92
CA VAL A 18 18.92 2.63 19.20
C VAL A 18 18.19 1.55 20.00
N ALA A 19 18.37 1.53 21.33
CA ALA A 19 17.63 0.62 22.20
C ALA A 19 16.14 0.95 22.20
N GLY A 20 15.29 -0.08 22.21
CA GLY A 20 13.85 0.08 22.45
C GLY A 20 13.59 0.15 23.95
N ARG A 21 13.20 -0.98 24.53
CA ARG A 21 13.18 -1.18 25.98
C ARG A 21 14.60 -1.34 26.51
N ASP A 22 14.93 -0.68 27.62
CA ASP A 22 16.25 -0.74 28.26
C ASP A 22 16.26 -1.35 29.68
N SER A 23 15.08 -1.53 30.28
CA SER A 23 14.91 -2.13 31.61
C SER A 23 13.53 -2.77 31.76
N GLU A 24 13.43 -3.74 32.68
CA GLU A 24 12.18 -4.46 32.96
C GLU A 24 11.11 -3.51 33.54
N ASP A 25 11.51 -2.59 34.43
CA ASP A 25 10.60 -1.65 35.09
C ASP A 25 10.14 -0.49 34.19
N GLN A 26 10.72 -0.34 32.99
CA GLN A 26 10.38 0.75 32.07
C GLN A 26 8.95 0.62 31.52
N VAL A 27 8.18 1.69 31.55
CA VAL A 27 6.92 1.77 30.80
C VAL A 27 7.21 2.32 29.40
N THR A 28 6.84 1.57 28.36
CA THR A 28 7.02 1.95 26.95
C THR A 28 5.67 2.23 26.31
N ILE A 29 5.54 3.36 25.62
CA ILE A 29 4.33 3.73 24.88
C ILE A 29 4.66 3.69 23.39
N PHE A 30 3.88 2.93 22.62
CA PHE A 30 3.88 3.02 21.16
C PHE A 30 2.72 3.92 20.73
N ASP A 31 3.04 5.18 20.46
CA ASP A 31 2.06 6.18 19.98
C ASP A 31 1.83 5.98 18.47
N SER A 32 0.95 5.04 18.15
CA SER A 32 0.65 4.69 16.76
C SER A 32 -0.42 5.59 16.17
N VAL A 33 -0.11 6.20 15.01
CA VAL A 33 -1.04 7.00 14.21
C VAL A 33 -1.27 6.45 12.81
N GLY A 34 -0.55 5.38 12.44
CA GLY A 34 -0.51 4.82 11.08
C GLY A 34 0.45 5.55 10.15
N PHE A 35 1.16 4.80 9.30
CA PHE A 35 2.02 5.35 8.25
C PHE A 35 1.88 4.55 6.95
N ALA A 36 1.97 5.21 5.80
CA ALA A 36 1.71 4.60 4.49
C ALA A 36 2.57 3.36 4.16
N ILE A 37 3.72 3.18 4.82
CA ILE A 37 4.56 1.98 4.66
C ILE A 37 3.90 0.71 5.20
N GLU A 38 3.04 0.84 6.21
CA GLU A 38 2.26 -0.26 6.80
C GLU A 38 1.24 -0.76 5.79
N ASP A 39 0.52 0.17 5.15
CA ASP A 39 -0.43 -0.13 4.08
C ASP A 39 0.26 -0.73 2.86
N PHE A 40 1.40 -0.15 2.43
CA PHE A 40 2.19 -0.66 1.32
C PHE A 40 2.62 -2.12 1.54
N SER A 41 3.17 -2.43 2.72
CA SER A 41 3.61 -3.78 3.07
C SER A 41 2.44 -4.77 3.05
N THR A 42 1.26 -4.32 3.50
CA THR A 42 0.03 -5.10 3.50
C THR A 42 -0.48 -5.36 2.08
N LEU A 43 -0.47 -4.34 1.21
CA LEU A 43 -0.88 -4.47 -0.20
C LEU A 43 0.03 -5.43 -0.97
N GLU A 44 1.34 -5.35 -0.78
CA GLU A 44 2.30 -6.30 -1.38
C GLU A 44 2.02 -7.74 -0.93
N TYR A 45 1.76 -7.94 0.36
CA TYR A 45 1.40 -9.25 0.89
C TYR A 45 0.10 -9.77 0.27
N ILE A 46 -0.97 -8.96 0.30
CA ILE A 46 -2.27 -9.32 -0.26
C ILE A 46 -2.15 -9.63 -1.76
N TYR A 47 -1.43 -8.81 -2.51
CA TYR A 47 -1.22 -9.03 -3.93
C TYR A 47 -0.53 -10.38 -4.19
N LYS A 48 0.58 -10.65 -3.50
CA LYS A 48 1.31 -11.92 -3.63
C LYS A 48 0.43 -13.13 -3.30
N GLN A 49 -0.34 -13.07 -2.20
CA GLN A 49 -1.24 -14.15 -1.82
C GLN A 49 -2.38 -14.34 -2.83
N SER A 50 -2.96 -13.24 -3.32
CA SER A 50 -4.03 -13.26 -4.31
C SER A 50 -3.56 -13.91 -5.61
N VAL A 51 -2.37 -13.55 -6.09
CA VAL A 51 -1.77 -14.14 -7.30
C VAL A 51 -1.53 -15.64 -7.11
N GLN A 52 -0.93 -16.06 -6.00
CA GLN A 52 -0.63 -17.48 -5.74
C GLN A 52 -1.87 -18.38 -5.66
N ARG A 53 -3.01 -17.81 -5.26
CA ARG A 53 -4.26 -18.56 -5.06
C ARG A 53 -5.27 -18.38 -6.20
N GLY A 54 -4.91 -17.62 -7.24
CA GLY A 54 -5.84 -17.31 -8.33
C GLY A 54 -7.05 -16.47 -7.89
N ILE A 55 -6.89 -15.64 -6.87
CA ILE A 55 -7.95 -14.79 -6.31
C ILE A 55 -7.88 -13.41 -6.97
N GLY A 56 -9.04 -12.86 -7.32
CA GLY A 56 -9.20 -11.53 -7.92
C GLY A 56 -9.74 -11.58 -9.35
N VAL A 57 -10.05 -10.40 -9.89
CA VAL A 57 -10.50 -10.21 -11.28
C VAL A 57 -9.80 -8.98 -11.86
N ASP A 58 -9.55 -9.01 -13.17
CA ASP A 58 -9.01 -7.84 -13.85
C ASP A 58 -10.12 -6.80 -14.06
N ILE A 59 -9.81 -5.55 -13.76
CA ILE A 59 -10.67 -4.41 -13.99
C ILE A 59 -9.96 -3.40 -14.89
N GLU A 60 -10.72 -2.78 -15.80
CA GLU A 60 -10.22 -1.67 -16.61
C GLU A 60 -10.28 -0.39 -15.76
N LEU A 61 -9.22 -0.12 -15.00
CA LEU A 61 -9.14 1.07 -14.13
C LEU A 61 -8.86 2.35 -14.92
N VAL A 62 -8.04 2.23 -15.97
CA VAL A 62 -7.65 3.35 -16.84
C VAL A 62 -7.96 2.96 -18.28
N PRO A 63 -8.48 3.89 -19.11
CA PRO A 63 -8.72 3.61 -20.52
C PRO A 63 -7.42 3.23 -21.25
N THR A 64 -7.54 2.33 -22.23
CA THR A 64 -6.43 2.01 -23.15
C THR A 64 -6.62 2.77 -24.46
N PRO A 65 -6.06 3.99 -24.62
CA PRO A 65 -6.26 4.78 -25.83
C PRO A 65 -5.43 4.23 -27.00
N ILE A 66 -5.95 4.40 -28.23
CA ILE A 66 -5.29 3.99 -29.47
C ILE A 66 -3.99 4.79 -29.74
N GLY A 67 -3.82 5.92 -29.05
CA GLY A 67 -2.57 6.66 -28.99
C GLY A 67 -2.45 7.45 -27.67
N PRO A 68 -1.24 7.82 -27.25
CA PRO A 68 -1.00 8.41 -25.92
C PRO A 68 -1.65 9.79 -25.71
N LYS A 69 -2.19 10.41 -26.76
CA LYS A 69 -2.78 11.75 -26.74
C LYS A 69 -4.27 11.80 -27.13
N ASP A 70 -4.85 10.69 -27.58
CA ASP A 70 -6.23 10.68 -28.06
C ASP A 70 -7.18 9.99 -27.07
N LEU A 71 -7.46 10.70 -25.97
CA LEU A 71 -8.43 10.27 -24.97
C LEU A 71 -9.89 10.56 -25.40
N TYR A 72 -10.11 11.47 -26.36
CA TYR A 72 -11.45 11.89 -26.81
C TYR A 72 -12.23 10.73 -27.43
N THR A 73 -11.55 9.76 -28.03
CA THR A 73 -12.16 8.50 -28.50
C THR A 73 -12.97 7.77 -27.41
N HIS A 74 -12.62 7.91 -26.13
CA HIS A 74 -13.35 7.29 -25.01
C HIS A 74 -14.60 8.06 -24.56
N THR A 75 -14.86 9.27 -25.06
CA THR A 75 -16.07 10.05 -24.71
C THR A 75 -17.25 9.78 -25.64
N GLY A 76 -17.05 9.07 -26.76
CA GLY A 76 -18.11 8.68 -27.69
C GLY A 76 -19.05 7.64 -27.07
N ARG A 77 -20.38 7.82 -27.21
CA ARG A 77 -21.36 6.83 -26.75
C ARG A 77 -21.24 5.54 -27.56
N GLY A 78 -20.86 4.44 -26.91
CA GLY A 78 -21.22 3.09 -27.39
C GLY A 78 -20.13 2.03 -27.52
N ARG A 79 -18.97 2.10 -26.86
CA ARG A 79 -18.00 1.00 -26.97
C ARG A 79 -17.09 0.78 -25.78
N LEU A 80 -17.60 0.26 -24.67
CA LEU A 80 -16.78 -0.49 -23.71
C LEU A 80 -17.63 -1.59 -23.06
N ARG A 81 -17.28 -2.84 -23.32
CA ARG A 81 -17.36 -3.93 -22.34
C ARG A 81 -16.69 -5.18 -22.91
N SER A 82 -15.49 -5.45 -22.39
CA SER A 82 -15.02 -6.82 -22.22
C SER A 82 -14.25 -6.86 -20.91
N VAL A 83 -14.91 -7.30 -19.84
CA VAL A 83 -14.20 -7.78 -18.65
C VAL A 83 -13.44 -9.02 -19.10
N LYS A 84 -12.13 -8.87 -19.35
CA LYS A 84 -11.29 -10.03 -19.61
C LYS A 84 -11.17 -10.80 -18.29
N LYS A 85 -11.60 -12.07 -18.29
CA LYS A 85 -11.20 -13.00 -17.24
C LYS A 85 -9.71 -13.26 -17.40
N ARG A 86 -9.00 -13.32 -16.28
CA ARG A 86 -7.58 -13.68 -16.22
C ARG A 86 -7.40 -15.02 -16.94
N ALA A 87 -6.60 -15.03 -18.02
CA ALA A 87 -6.11 -16.28 -18.59
C ALA A 87 -5.09 -16.84 -17.59
N VAL A 88 -5.29 -18.12 -17.23
CA VAL A 88 -4.40 -18.89 -16.36
C VAL A 88 -2.99 -18.92 -16.94
#